data_AF-A0A1M4X6K3-F1
#
_entry.id   AF-A0A1M4X6K3-F1
#
_cell.length_a   1.000
_cell.length_b   1.000
_cell.length_c   1.000
_cell.angle_alpha   90.00
_cell.angle_beta   90.00
_cell.angle_gamma   90.00
#
_symmetry.space_group_name_H-M   'P 1'
#
loop_
_entity.id
_entity.type
_entity.pdbx_description
1 polymer ?
#
loop_
_entity_poly.entity_id
_entity_poly.type
_entity_poly.pdbx_seq_one_letter_code
_entity_poly.pdbx_strand_id
1 'polypeptide(L)'
;MASTPVVSSLQEHVSFLLHEVETHCHLVELFFTSGSVELLSSIRGRRGYVQALREKADIETARLLERRKANTTFHAQVSGMHALVIALEMLTKHCFDCIREGTLYEPYKHPTGQECRKLVKRIRRALRLVKVGVSDNRRRTGIKLGRRTHKLLASYNELQALTLQAKFDLSDDQLRAAILSNVSLKRLIEQLGVVAEALIKADLGQVATLQNYPHLLDSATNLNYDLRDLRVRRLALTRSGSAIAAITHKDESGNDVLAVYKEGDRSKIEEEVAGVNQWRDIDPRLAPSVLCQTGTSQINGKSDDSNEQSSLLIEHIPGKTLEALLLAGDQVGTKAALKALFKTLNQTWKVSLTPESCTANFMGQLQKRIGDSRKVHPEFFKDEERICGYTSLSFDELVRRVETQEAQWRAPFSVLTHGDFNVDNLIYDDAEKRVYFIDLHRASYFDYVQDLSVLMVSIYRLQVLSGETRTQMMESAKEVYRFGRRFASRQQDVTFEVRLAAGLARSFATSTRFILDKKLASRMHLRARYLLERLAKLSQEQAQTFTLPLKELYVE
;
A
#
# COMPACT_ATOMS: atom_id res chain seq x y z
N MET A 1 5.20 -9.55 31.72
CA MET A 1 3.75 -9.87 31.66
C MET A 1 3.60 -11.27 31.10
N ALA A 2 3.01 -12.19 31.87
CA ALA A 2 2.73 -13.55 31.41
C ALA A 2 1.85 -13.48 30.15
N SER A 3 2.25 -14.18 29.09
CA SER A 3 1.45 -14.28 27.86
C SER A 3 0.06 -14.80 28.20
N THR A 4 -0.98 -14.14 27.70
CA THR A 4 -2.37 -14.59 27.78
C THR A 4 -2.44 -16.08 27.39
N PRO A 5 -3.17 -16.92 28.15
CA PRO A 5 -3.08 -18.39 28.10
C PRO A 5 -3.45 -19.04 26.75
N VAL A 6 -3.88 -18.25 25.77
CA VAL A 6 -4.31 -18.69 24.43
C VAL A 6 -3.16 -18.63 23.40
N VAL A 7 -2.11 -17.85 23.66
CA VAL A 7 -0.94 -17.74 22.75
C VAL A 7 0.09 -18.85 22.98
N SER A 8 -0.06 -19.62 24.05
CA SER A 8 0.85 -20.71 24.46
C SER A 8 0.87 -21.87 23.46
N SER A 9 -0.26 -22.23 22.84
CA SER A 9 -0.34 -23.33 21.86
C SER A 9 0.46 -23.03 20.58
N LEU A 10 0.39 -21.80 20.07
CA LEU A 10 1.23 -21.37 18.95
C LEU A 10 2.72 -21.28 19.34
N GLN A 11 3.04 -20.89 20.59
CA GLN A 11 4.43 -20.88 21.06
C GLN A 11 5.02 -22.29 21.13
N GLU A 12 4.21 -23.28 21.48
CA GLU A 12 4.58 -24.68 21.48
C GLU A 12 4.92 -25.15 20.05
N HIS A 13 4.07 -24.85 19.06
CA HIS A 13 4.36 -25.16 17.65
C HIS A 13 5.64 -24.48 17.15
N VAL A 14 5.85 -23.21 17.51
CA VAL A 14 7.10 -22.47 17.20
C VAL A 14 8.31 -23.16 17.83
N SER A 15 8.19 -23.65 19.06
CA SER A 15 9.27 -24.33 19.78
C SER A 15 9.64 -25.66 19.12
N PHE A 16 8.65 -26.46 18.73
CA PHE A 16 8.87 -27.71 17.99
C PHE A 16 9.52 -27.45 16.62
N LEU A 17 9.04 -26.45 15.87
CA LEU A 17 9.64 -26.07 14.60
C LEU A 17 11.08 -25.55 14.75
N LEU A 18 11.37 -24.76 15.78
CA LEU A 18 12.74 -24.31 16.07
C LEU A 18 13.69 -25.49 16.30
N HIS A 19 13.25 -26.50 17.07
CA HIS A 19 14.04 -27.70 17.30
C HIS A 19 14.27 -28.50 16.00
N GLU A 20 13.25 -28.54 15.14
CA GLU A 20 13.33 -29.21 13.85
C GLU A 20 14.30 -28.50 12.89
N VAL A 21 14.25 -27.18 12.82
CA VAL A 21 15.23 -26.36 12.08
C VAL A 21 16.65 -26.60 12.60
N GLU A 22 16.85 -26.65 13.92
CA GLU A 22 18.16 -26.94 14.51
C GLU A 22 18.69 -28.31 14.09
N THR A 23 17.81 -29.32 14.03
CA THR A 23 18.13 -30.67 13.55
C THR A 23 18.49 -30.68 12.08
N HIS A 24 17.70 -30.01 11.23
CA HIS A 24 17.99 -29.87 9.80
C HIS A 24 19.32 -29.15 9.55
N CYS A 25 19.61 -28.07 10.27
CA CYS A 25 20.91 -27.40 10.18
C CYS A 25 22.06 -28.29 10.64
N HIS A 26 21.83 -29.18 11.62
CA HIS A 26 22.84 -30.16 12.03
C HIS A 26 23.12 -31.19 10.92
N LEU A 27 22.08 -31.68 10.23
CA LEU A 27 22.25 -32.57 9.08
C LEU A 27 23.02 -31.89 7.94
N VAL A 28 22.76 -30.61 7.67
CA VAL A 28 23.55 -29.83 6.70
C VAL A 28 25.02 -29.71 7.14
N GLU A 29 25.28 -29.49 8.43
CA GLU A 29 26.64 -29.47 8.97
C GLU A 29 27.36 -30.82 8.79
N LEU A 30 26.65 -31.92 9.03
CA LEU A 30 27.16 -33.27 8.82
C LEU A 30 27.43 -33.54 7.34
N PHE A 31 26.54 -33.10 6.44
CA PHE A 31 26.70 -33.23 5.00
C PHE A 31 28.01 -32.61 4.51
N PHE A 32 28.30 -31.36 4.89
CA PHE A 32 29.57 -30.71 4.54
C PHE A 32 30.80 -31.30 5.25
N THR A 33 30.60 -32.17 6.26
CA THR A 33 31.69 -32.85 6.98
C THR A 33 32.00 -34.22 6.38
N SER A 34 30.98 -35.02 6.07
CA SER A 34 31.13 -36.42 5.65
C SER A 34 30.97 -36.64 4.15
N GLY A 35 30.28 -35.75 3.42
CA GLY A 35 29.90 -35.98 2.01
C GLY A 35 28.93 -37.16 1.83
N SER A 36 28.32 -37.66 2.91
CA SER A 36 27.49 -38.87 2.87
C SER A 36 26.18 -38.65 2.12
N VAL A 37 25.90 -39.54 1.17
CA VAL A 37 24.65 -39.58 0.39
C VAL A 37 23.44 -40.04 1.21
N GLU A 38 23.66 -40.77 2.31
CA GLU A 38 22.61 -41.31 3.18
C GLU A 38 21.83 -40.22 3.94
N LEU A 39 22.46 -39.04 4.11
CA LEU A 39 21.85 -37.89 4.76
C LEU A 39 20.64 -37.37 3.99
N LEU A 40 20.58 -37.56 2.67
CA LEU A 40 19.43 -37.17 1.85
C LEU A 40 18.17 -37.96 2.23
N SER A 41 18.31 -39.27 2.48
CA SER A 41 17.20 -40.10 2.95
C SER A 41 16.75 -39.67 4.35
N SER A 42 17.73 -39.42 5.23
CA SER A 42 17.50 -38.99 6.61
C SER A 42 16.71 -37.67 6.69
N ILE A 43 17.11 -36.64 5.94
CA ILE A 43 16.39 -35.36 5.94
C ILE A 43 15.03 -35.45 5.23
N ARG A 44 14.90 -36.32 4.20
CA ARG A 44 13.63 -36.55 3.49
C ARG A 44 12.57 -37.14 4.41
N GLY A 45 12.94 -38.10 5.27
CA GLY A 45 12.01 -38.73 6.22
C GLY A 45 11.40 -37.75 7.23
N ARG A 46 12.05 -36.61 7.48
CA ARG A 46 11.58 -35.59 8.45
C ARG A 46 10.60 -34.58 7.84
N ARG A 47 10.50 -34.52 6.51
CA ARG A 47 9.64 -33.56 5.80
C ARG A 47 8.16 -33.68 6.18
N GLY A 48 7.66 -34.91 6.33
CA GLY A 48 6.27 -35.16 6.73
C GLY A 48 5.96 -34.63 8.14
N TYR A 49 6.92 -34.73 9.06
CA TYR A 49 6.78 -34.19 10.41
C TYR A 49 6.72 -32.66 10.42
N VAL A 50 7.62 -31.99 9.69
CA VAL A 50 7.59 -30.52 9.52
C VAL A 50 6.25 -30.06 8.95
N GLN A 51 5.77 -30.74 7.90
CA GLN A 51 4.51 -30.41 7.24
C GLN A 51 3.33 -30.56 8.22
N ALA A 52 3.29 -31.64 9.00
CA ALA A 52 2.25 -31.84 10.00
C ALA A 52 2.29 -30.76 11.10
N LEU A 53 3.46 -30.33 11.54
CA LEU A 53 3.59 -29.20 12.49
C LEU A 53 3.05 -27.90 11.90
N ARG A 54 3.36 -27.64 10.62
CA ARG A 54 2.87 -26.47 9.89
C ARG A 54 1.34 -26.46 9.77
N GLU A 55 0.76 -27.58 9.36
CA GLU A 55 -0.69 -27.76 9.21
C GLU A 55 -1.42 -27.59 10.55
N LYS A 56 -0.88 -28.15 11.64
CA LYS A 56 -1.44 -27.95 12.99
C LYS A 56 -1.44 -26.48 13.39
N ALA A 57 -0.34 -25.77 13.15
CA ALA A 57 -0.25 -24.35 13.44
C ALA A 57 -1.18 -23.50 12.56
N ASP A 58 -1.43 -23.90 11.31
CA ASP A 58 -2.40 -23.26 10.41
C ASP A 58 -3.83 -23.38 10.92
N ILE A 59 -4.24 -24.60 11.30
CA ILE A 59 -5.57 -24.87 11.87
C ILE A 59 -5.77 -24.07 13.16
N GLU A 60 -4.77 -24.07 14.04
CA GLU A 60 -4.83 -23.33 15.30
C GLU A 60 -4.90 -21.82 15.06
N THR A 61 -4.10 -21.28 14.14
CA THR A 61 -4.16 -19.87 13.75
C THR A 61 -5.55 -19.50 13.24
N ALA A 62 -6.14 -20.31 12.36
CA ALA A 62 -7.47 -20.08 11.83
C ALA A 62 -8.53 -20.05 12.94
N ARG A 63 -8.48 -21.00 13.89
CA ARG A 63 -9.38 -21.04 15.05
C ARG A 63 -9.26 -19.80 15.93
N LEU A 64 -8.04 -19.34 16.20
CA LEU A 64 -7.79 -18.16 17.02
C LEU A 64 -8.31 -16.87 16.36
N LEU A 65 -8.34 -16.82 15.02
CA LEU A 65 -8.75 -15.63 14.28
C LEU A 65 -10.22 -15.62 13.85
N GLU A 66 -10.90 -16.76 13.79
CA GLU A 66 -12.26 -16.95 13.23
C GLU A 66 -13.31 -15.92 13.70
N ARG A 67 -13.24 -15.49 14.98
CA ARG A 67 -14.20 -14.53 15.58
C ARG A 67 -13.56 -13.23 16.07
N ARG A 68 -12.32 -12.95 15.66
CA ARG A 68 -11.56 -11.79 16.13
C ARG A 68 -11.47 -10.74 15.04
N LYS A 69 -11.74 -9.47 15.40
CA LYS A 69 -11.56 -8.35 14.47
C LYS A 69 -10.07 -8.20 14.14
N ALA A 70 -9.77 -7.96 12.86
CA ALA A 70 -8.41 -7.80 12.32
C ALA A 70 -7.59 -6.71 13.03
N ASN A 71 -8.28 -5.75 13.65
CA ASN A 71 -7.69 -4.54 14.21
C ASN A 71 -7.23 -4.72 15.67
N THR A 72 -7.40 -5.92 16.24
CA THR A 72 -7.09 -6.18 17.65
C THR A 72 -5.61 -6.53 17.86
N THR A 73 -5.07 -6.16 19.02
CA THR A 73 -3.72 -6.53 19.45
C THR A 73 -3.52 -8.05 19.44
N PHE A 74 -4.55 -8.80 19.84
CA PHE A 74 -4.57 -10.26 19.78
C PHE A 74 -4.41 -10.78 18.35
N HIS A 75 -5.20 -10.27 17.39
CA HIS A 75 -5.08 -10.66 15.99
C HIS A 75 -3.67 -10.40 15.46
N ALA A 76 -3.10 -9.22 15.72
CA ALA A 76 -1.73 -8.89 15.30
C ALA A 76 -0.66 -9.83 15.89
N GLN A 77 -0.79 -10.21 17.17
CA GLN A 77 0.12 -11.15 17.82
C GLN A 77 0.03 -12.55 17.20
N VAL A 78 -1.19 -13.06 17.01
CA VAL A 78 -1.44 -14.36 16.38
C VAL A 78 -0.90 -14.38 14.94
N SER A 79 -1.20 -13.36 14.13
CA SER A 79 -0.65 -13.26 12.77
C SER A 79 0.86 -13.16 12.74
N GLY A 80 1.48 -12.42 13.67
CA GLY A 80 2.94 -12.30 13.75
C GLY A 80 3.61 -13.63 14.10
N MET A 81 3.01 -14.41 15.00
CA MET A 81 3.48 -15.76 15.32
C MET A 81 3.26 -16.76 14.20
N HIS A 82 2.14 -16.66 13.49
CA HIS A 82 1.88 -17.47 12.30
C HIS A 82 2.91 -17.19 11.19
N ALA A 83 3.27 -15.92 10.97
CA ALA A 83 4.36 -15.54 10.07
C ALA A 83 5.71 -16.15 10.51
N LEU A 84 5.97 -16.23 11.82
CA LEU A 84 7.16 -16.89 12.34
C LEU A 84 7.14 -18.41 12.07
N VAL A 85 6.00 -19.08 12.24
CA VAL A 85 5.81 -20.50 11.90
C VAL A 85 6.15 -20.75 10.42
N ILE A 86 5.58 -19.95 9.51
CA ILE A 86 5.88 -20.02 8.07
C ILE A 86 7.38 -19.82 7.83
N ALA A 87 7.96 -18.81 8.47
CA ALA A 87 9.36 -18.48 8.25
C ALA A 87 10.31 -19.60 8.72
N LEU A 88 9.97 -20.29 9.82
CA LEU A 88 10.74 -21.43 10.35
C LEU A 88 10.59 -22.68 9.50
N GLU A 89 9.39 -23.01 9.03
CA GLU A 89 9.18 -24.11 8.08
C GLU A 89 10.05 -23.92 6.84
N MET A 90 10.08 -22.70 6.31
CA MET A 90 10.86 -22.39 5.12
C MET A 90 12.37 -22.59 5.29
N LEU A 91 12.91 -22.38 6.50
CA LEU A 91 14.31 -22.71 6.80
C LEU A 91 14.60 -24.21 6.65
N THR A 92 13.67 -25.07 7.07
CA THR A 92 13.82 -26.53 6.94
C THR A 92 13.88 -26.95 5.47
N LYS A 93 13.11 -26.27 4.60
CA LYS A 93 13.13 -26.50 3.15
C LYS A 93 14.46 -26.10 2.54
N HIS A 94 15.04 -24.96 2.93
CA HIS A 94 16.37 -24.56 2.45
C HIS A 94 17.48 -25.50 2.93
N CYS A 95 17.38 -26.05 4.14
CA CYS A 95 18.26 -27.14 4.57
C CYS A 95 18.09 -28.40 3.71
N PHE A 96 16.85 -28.77 3.40
CA PHE A 96 16.56 -29.91 2.52
C PHE A 96 17.12 -29.71 1.12
N ASP A 97 16.86 -28.55 0.50
CA ASP A 97 17.38 -28.19 -0.82
C ASP A 97 18.92 -28.21 -0.81
N CYS A 98 19.56 -27.72 0.27
CA CYS A 98 21.02 -27.76 0.40
C CYS A 98 21.59 -29.18 0.30
N ILE A 99 20.99 -30.14 1.00
CA ILE A 99 21.44 -31.55 0.95
C ILE A 99 21.03 -32.18 -0.39
N ARG A 100 19.81 -31.93 -0.89
CA ARG A 100 19.33 -32.48 -2.17
C ARG A 100 20.22 -32.07 -3.33
N GLU A 101 20.47 -30.76 -3.48
CA GLU A 101 21.26 -30.24 -4.60
C GLU A 101 22.76 -30.54 -4.43
N GLY A 102 23.23 -30.71 -3.19
CA GLY A 102 24.61 -31.09 -2.91
C GLY A 102 24.90 -32.58 -3.03
N THR A 103 23.88 -33.45 -3.02
CA THR A 103 24.09 -34.91 -3.04
C THR A 103 24.21 -35.41 -4.47
N LEU A 104 25.34 -36.04 -4.79
CA LEU A 104 25.55 -36.77 -6.04
C LEU A 104 25.37 -38.29 -5.84
N TYR A 105 25.49 -39.07 -6.91
CA TYR A 105 25.45 -40.54 -6.84
C TYR A 105 26.62 -41.09 -6.01
N GLU A 106 27.82 -40.55 -6.20
CA GLU A 106 29.02 -40.88 -5.41
C GLU A 106 29.37 -39.75 -4.43
N PRO A 107 29.86 -40.07 -3.22
CA PRO A 107 30.38 -39.08 -2.29
C PRO A 107 31.51 -38.27 -2.90
N TYR A 108 31.50 -36.96 -2.70
CA TYR A 108 32.61 -36.08 -3.08
C TYR A 108 32.95 -35.08 -1.97
N LYS A 109 34.18 -34.58 -2.00
CA LYS A 109 34.64 -33.57 -1.05
C LYS A 109 34.24 -32.18 -1.55
N HIS A 110 33.35 -31.51 -0.84
CA HIS A 110 32.99 -30.13 -1.15
C HIS A 110 34.21 -29.22 -1.04
N PRO A 111 34.54 -28.40 -2.07
CA PRO A 111 35.77 -27.60 -2.12
C PRO A 111 35.91 -26.64 -0.93
N THR A 112 34.80 -26.07 -0.48
CA THR A 112 34.74 -25.12 0.64
C THR A 112 33.99 -25.69 1.86
N GLY A 113 33.92 -27.02 2.00
CA GLY A 113 33.11 -27.68 3.05
C GLY A 113 33.39 -27.19 4.48
N GLN A 114 34.65 -26.86 4.81
CA GLN A 114 35.00 -26.28 6.12
C GLN A 114 34.38 -24.89 6.34
N GLU A 115 34.36 -24.05 5.31
CA GLU A 115 33.75 -22.72 5.38
C GLU A 115 32.22 -22.82 5.41
N CYS A 116 31.62 -23.74 4.65
CA CYS A 116 30.19 -24.05 4.73
C CYS A 116 29.80 -24.46 6.15
N ARG A 117 30.61 -25.34 6.77
CA ARG A 117 30.42 -25.78 8.16
C ARG A 117 30.50 -24.61 9.14
N LYS A 118 31.49 -23.72 9.00
CA LYS A 118 31.60 -22.51 9.85
C LYS A 118 30.38 -21.60 9.68
N LEU A 119 29.91 -21.41 8.45
CA LEU A 119 28.74 -20.60 8.15
C LEU A 119 27.47 -21.18 8.80
N VAL A 120 27.22 -22.48 8.65
CA VAL A 120 26.10 -23.21 9.27
C VAL A 120 26.17 -23.13 10.80
N LYS A 121 27.35 -23.24 11.41
CA LYS A 121 27.52 -23.03 12.86
C LYS A 121 27.11 -21.63 13.30
N ARG A 122 27.44 -20.59 12.52
CA ARG A 122 27.03 -19.20 12.82
C ARG A 122 25.51 -19.01 12.67
N ILE A 123 24.89 -19.64 11.68
CA ILE A 123 23.44 -19.70 11.50
C ILE A 123 22.77 -20.37 12.71
N ARG A 124 23.26 -21.53 13.15
CA ARG A 124 22.75 -22.23 14.35
C ARG A 124 22.85 -21.35 15.62
N ARG A 125 23.95 -20.60 15.79
CA ARG A 125 24.09 -19.62 16.89
C ARG A 125 23.08 -18.48 16.79
N ALA A 126 22.68 -18.09 15.58
CA ALA A 126 21.63 -17.09 15.36
C ALA A 126 20.24 -17.66 15.70
N LEU A 127 19.96 -18.91 15.37
CA LEU A 127 18.70 -19.60 15.73
C LEU A 127 18.53 -19.77 17.24
N ARG A 128 19.60 -20.06 17.98
CA ARG A 128 19.54 -20.10 19.46
C ARG A 128 19.11 -18.77 20.07
N LEU A 129 19.49 -17.65 19.45
CA LEU A 129 19.03 -16.32 19.88
C LEU A 129 17.52 -16.16 19.66
N VAL A 130 16.97 -16.72 18.57
CA VAL A 130 15.51 -16.76 18.33
C VAL A 130 14.82 -17.54 19.43
N LYS A 131 15.31 -18.74 19.76
CA LYS A 131 14.72 -19.60 20.81
C LYS A 131 14.55 -18.88 22.15
N VAL A 132 15.56 -18.12 22.58
CA VAL A 132 15.48 -17.31 23.81
C VAL A 132 14.58 -16.08 23.62
N GLY A 133 14.67 -15.44 22.46
CA GLY A 133 14.01 -14.17 22.19
C GLY A 133 12.50 -14.24 21.97
N VAL A 134 11.97 -15.39 21.54
CA VAL A 134 10.53 -15.59 21.29
C VAL A 134 9.70 -15.41 22.56
N SER A 135 10.24 -15.77 23.73
CA SER A 135 9.53 -15.69 25.01
C SER A 135 9.63 -14.31 25.66
N ASP A 136 10.84 -13.72 25.67
CA ASP A 136 11.12 -12.55 26.52
C ASP A 136 11.25 -11.23 25.77
N ASN A 137 11.88 -11.22 24.59
CA ASN A 137 12.26 -9.96 23.93
C ASN A 137 12.34 -10.09 22.40
N ARG A 138 11.18 -10.31 21.77
CA ARG A 138 11.03 -10.58 20.33
C ARG A 138 11.65 -9.47 19.48
N ARG A 139 11.36 -8.21 19.80
CA ARG A 139 11.86 -7.04 19.08
C ARG A 139 13.38 -6.96 19.07
N ARG A 140 14.02 -6.95 20.24
CA ARG A 140 15.49 -6.85 20.35
C ARG A 140 16.17 -8.02 19.64
N THR A 141 15.55 -9.20 19.74
CA THR A 141 16.01 -10.42 19.07
C THR A 141 15.94 -10.28 17.55
N GLY A 142 14.81 -9.83 17.02
CA GLY A 142 14.63 -9.57 15.59
C GLY A 142 15.68 -8.60 15.04
N ILE A 143 15.89 -7.45 15.69
CA ILE A 143 16.91 -6.46 15.25
C ILE A 143 18.32 -7.05 15.29
N LYS A 144 18.68 -7.74 16.37
CA LYS A 144 19.98 -8.40 16.48
C LYS A 144 20.16 -9.48 15.40
N LEU A 145 19.10 -10.21 15.08
CA LEU A 145 19.11 -11.24 14.06
C LEU A 145 19.30 -10.62 12.66
N GLY A 146 18.54 -9.59 12.31
CA GLY A 146 18.70 -8.85 11.05
C GLY A 146 20.11 -8.28 10.86
N ARG A 147 20.72 -7.69 11.90
CA ARG A 147 22.13 -7.24 11.82
C ARG A 147 23.11 -8.39 11.60
N ARG A 148 22.81 -9.59 12.11
CA ARG A 148 23.66 -10.77 11.91
C ARG A 148 23.53 -11.31 10.48
N THR A 149 22.37 -11.24 9.85
CA THR A 149 22.19 -11.75 8.47
C THR A 149 23.06 -11.02 7.47
N HIS A 150 23.19 -9.69 7.56
CA HIS A 150 24.13 -8.93 6.71
C HIS A 150 25.58 -9.46 6.81
N LYS A 151 26.06 -9.72 8.03
CA LYS A 151 27.41 -10.30 8.24
C LYS A 151 27.53 -11.74 7.73
N LEU A 152 26.45 -12.51 7.72
CA LEU A 152 26.43 -13.87 7.19
C LEU A 152 26.43 -13.87 5.66
N LEU A 153 25.70 -12.94 5.03
CA LEU A 153 25.70 -12.76 3.57
C LEU A 153 27.08 -12.38 3.04
N ALA A 154 27.80 -11.50 3.73
CA ALA A 154 29.19 -11.18 3.37
C ALA A 154 30.08 -12.44 3.38
N SER A 155 30.01 -13.25 4.44
CA SER A 155 30.76 -14.51 4.52
C SER A 155 30.32 -15.55 3.48
N TYR A 156 29.05 -15.57 3.07
CA TYR A 156 28.59 -16.39 1.95
C TYR A 156 29.23 -15.95 0.63
N ASN A 157 29.31 -14.64 0.35
CA ASN A 157 29.90 -14.14 -0.89
C ASN A 157 31.38 -14.54 -1.01
N GLU A 158 32.14 -14.43 0.07
CA GLU A 158 33.53 -14.89 0.16
C GLU A 158 33.64 -16.40 -0.12
N LEU A 159 32.78 -17.20 0.52
CA LEU A 159 32.72 -18.65 0.35
C LEU A 159 32.38 -19.08 -1.08
N GLN A 160 31.44 -18.38 -1.72
CA GLN A 160 31.04 -18.66 -3.09
C GLN A 160 32.17 -18.33 -4.08
N ALA A 161 32.91 -17.24 -3.85
CA ALA A 161 34.07 -16.89 -4.66
C ALA A 161 35.17 -17.96 -4.58
N LEU A 162 35.47 -18.45 -3.37
CA LEU A 162 36.41 -19.57 -3.17
C LEU A 162 35.96 -20.85 -3.87
N THR A 163 34.66 -21.13 -3.85
CA THR A 163 34.08 -22.32 -4.53
C THR A 163 34.25 -22.24 -6.04
N LEU A 164 34.09 -21.06 -6.63
CA LEU A 164 34.29 -20.84 -8.07
C LEU A 164 35.77 -20.89 -8.49
N GLN A 165 36.70 -20.55 -7.60
CA GLN A 165 38.14 -20.68 -7.86
C GLN A 165 38.57 -22.15 -7.96
N ALA A 166 37.94 -23.05 -7.20
CA ALA A 166 38.19 -24.49 -7.22
C ALA A 166 37.57 -25.23 -8.43
N LYS A 167 37.06 -24.50 -9.45
CA LYS A 167 36.36 -25.11 -10.59
C LYS A 167 37.19 -26.10 -11.40
N PHE A 168 38.51 -25.92 -11.45
CA PHE A 168 39.40 -26.76 -12.23
C PHE A 168 39.70 -28.11 -11.55
N ASP A 169 39.41 -28.21 -10.25
CA ASP A 169 39.65 -29.41 -9.43
C ASP A 169 38.39 -30.29 -9.30
N LEU A 170 37.29 -29.93 -9.98
CA LEU A 170 35.97 -30.54 -9.84
C LEU A 170 35.42 -30.96 -11.21
N SER A 171 34.63 -32.03 -11.24
CA SER A 171 33.79 -32.32 -12.41
C SER A 171 32.64 -31.31 -12.52
N ASP A 172 32.03 -31.21 -13.70
CA ASP A 172 30.88 -30.33 -13.92
C ASP A 172 29.73 -30.60 -12.95
N ASP A 173 29.47 -31.88 -12.62
CA ASP A 173 28.45 -32.27 -11.66
C ASP A 173 28.81 -31.90 -10.22
N GLN A 174 30.08 -32.08 -9.82
CA GLN A 174 30.58 -31.67 -8.51
C GLN A 174 30.56 -30.15 -8.32
N LEU A 175 30.94 -29.41 -9.37
CA LEU A 175 30.88 -27.95 -9.39
C LEU A 175 29.43 -27.46 -9.29
N ARG A 176 28.51 -28.05 -10.06
CA ARG A 176 27.07 -27.75 -9.98
C ARG A 176 26.52 -28.00 -8.58
N ALA A 177 26.78 -29.18 -8.01
CA ALA A 177 26.33 -29.54 -6.67
C ALA A 177 26.89 -28.61 -5.60
N ALA A 178 28.17 -28.23 -5.71
CA ALA A 178 28.80 -27.29 -4.78
C ALA A 178 28.17 -25.89 -4.85
N ILE A 179 27.94 -25.37 -6.06
CA ILE A 179 27.31 -24.06 -6.24
C ILE A 179 25.86 -24.05 -5.72
N LEU A 180 25.06 -25.07 -6.06
CA LEU A 180 23.64 -25.10 -5.68
C LEU A 180 23.44 -25.33 -4.17
N SER A 181 24.27 -26.15 -3.54
CA SER A 181 24.24 -26.30 -2.08
C SER A 181 24.65 -25.01 -1.36
N ASN A 182 25.67 -24.28 -1.86
CA ASN A 182 26.00 -22.95 -1.35
C ASN A 182 24.85 -21.94 -1.52
N VAL A 183 24.21 -21.89 -2.68
CA VAL A 183 23.05 -21.01 -2.93
C VAL A 183 21.92 -21.31 -1.93
N SER A 184 21.74 -22.58 -1.56
CA SER A 184 20.77 -22.96 -0.53
C SER A 184 21.16 -22.41 0.86
N LEU A 185 22.45 -22.32 1.19
CA LEU A 185 22.92 -21.61 2.40
C LEU A 185 22.63 -20.11 2.34
N LYS A 186 22.79 -19.46 1.18
CA LYS A 186 22.38 -18.05 0.99
C LYS A 186 20.90 -17.85 1.29
N ARG A 187 20.05 -18.69 0.70
CA ARG A 187 18.60 -18.67 0.92
C ARG A 187 18.24 -18.87 2.40
N LEU A 188 18.96 -19.74 3.10
CA LEU A 188 18.80 -19.92 4.54
C LEU A 188 19.13 -18.63 5.32
N ILE A 189 20.20 -17.91 4.95
CA ILE A 189 20.56 -16.63 5.57
C ILE A 189 19.52 -15.53 5.27
N GLU A 190 19.05 -15.43 4.03
CA GLU A 190 17.97 -14.50 3.65
C GLU A 190 16.70 -14.79 4.45
N GLN A 191 16.37 -16.08 4.60
CA GLN A 191 15.22 -16.54 5.38
C GLN A 191 15.35 -16.27 6.88
N LEU A 192 16.57 -16.23 7.45
CA LEU A 192 16.77 -15.70 8.81
C LEU A 192 16.39 -14.21 8.93
N GLY A 193 16.49 -13.44 7.85
CA GLY A 193 16.01 -12.07 7.78
C GLY A 193 14.48 -12.01 7.87
N VAL A 194 13.79 -12.94 7.20
CA VAL A 194 12.33 -13.08 7.31
C VAL A 194 11.91 -13.46 8.73
N VAL A 195 12.64 -14.36 9.39
CA VAL A 195 12.42 -14.68 10.82
C VAL A 195 12.60 -13.45 11.70
N ALA A 196 13.62 -12.63 11.44
CA ALA A 196 13.85 -11.38 12.16
C ALA A 196 12.68 -10.40 12.01
N GLU A 197 12.14 -10.24 10.80
CA GLU A 197 10.95 -9.43 10.57
C GLU A 197 9.71 -9.97 11.26
N ALA A 198 9.48 -11.30 11.22
CA ALA A 198 8.34 -11.91 11.89
C ALA A 198 8.36 -11.64 13.41
N LEU A 199 9.54 -11.69 14.03
CA LEU A 199 9.73 -11.33 15.44
C LEU A 199 9.41 -9.86 15.74
N ILE A 200 9.80 -8.96 14.82
CA ILE A 200 9.49 -7.53 14.93
C ILE A 200 7.98 -7.32 14.77
N LYS A 201 7.35 -7.92 13.77
CA LYS A 201 5.92 -7.82 13.48
C LYS A 201 5.05 -8.35 14.62
N ALA A 202 5.47 -9.45 15.26
CA ALA A 202 4.78 -10.03 16.41
C ALA A 202 4.75 -9.10 17.64
N ASP A 203 5.68 -8.14 17.72
CA ASP A 203 5.75 -7.17 18.82
C ASP A 203 5.32 -5.75 18.45
N LEU A 204 5.78 -5.17 17.34
CA LEU A 204 5.42 -3.80 16.97
C LEU A 204 4.12 -3.72 16.15
N GLY A 205 3.72 -4.80 15.50
CA GLY A 205 2.59 -4.86 14.58
C GLY A 205 3.03 -5.09 13.12
N GLN A 206 2.07 -5.43 12.26
CA GLN A 206 2.32 -5.91 10.89
C GLN A 206 2.99 -4.91 9.94
N VAL A 207 3.11 -3.65 10.34
CA VAL A 207 3.73 -2.59 9.53
C VAL A 207 5.24 -2.52 9.76
N ALA A 208 5.70 -2.92 10.96
CA ALA A 208 7.11 -2.83 11.30
C ALA A 208 7.93 -3.90 10.56
N THR A 209 8.96 -3.45 9.86
CA THR A 209 9.95 -4.27 9.15
C THR A 209 11.35 -3.95 9.67
N LEU A 210 12.36 -4.70 9.24
CA LEU A 210 13.74 -4.33 9.54
C LEU A 210 14.14 -3.01 8.87
N GLN A 211 13.60 -2.74 7.68
CA GLN A 211 13.92 -1.57 6.85
C GLN A 211 13.38 -0.28 7.47
N ASN A 212 12.13 -0.27 7.94
CA ASN A 212 11.51 0.94 8.48
C ASN A 212 11.66 1.11 10.00
N TYR A 213 12.30 0.15 10.68
CA TYR A 213 12.55 0.24 12.12
C TYR A 213 13.27 1.53 12.55
N PRO A 214 14.33 2.01 11.85
CA PRO A 214 14.98 3.27 12.20
C PRO A 214 14.00 4.47 12.13
N HIS A 215 13.19 4.54 11.08
CA HIS A 215 12.20 5.62 10.90
C HIS A 215 11.13 5.60 12.00
N LEU A 216 10.70 4.42 12.44
CA LEU A 216 9.79 4.26 13.57
C LEU A 216 10.42 4.68 14.89
N LEU A 217 11.72 4.42 15.10
CA LEU A 217 12.46 4.85 16.28
C LEU A 217 12.57 6.38 16.33
N ASP A 218 12.92 7.00 15.21
CA ASP A 218 13.00 8.45 15.10
C ASP A 218 11.61 9.07 15.33
N SER A 219 10.56 8.49 14.74
CA SER A 219 9.17 8.93 14.95
C SER A 219 8.76 8.85 16.43
N ALA A 220 9.12 7.77 17.13
CA ALA A 220 8.84 7.62 18.57
C ALA A 220 9.55 8.69 19.40
N THR A 221 10.82 8.94 19.09
CA THR A 221 11.66 9.95 19.75
C THR A 221 11.07 11.34 19.57
N ASN A 222 10.63 11.68 18.36
CA ASN A 222 9.99 12.97 18.07
C ASN A 222 8.63 13.15 18.76
N LEU A 223 7.92 12.06 19.06
CA LEU A 223 6.71 12.09 19.86
C LEU A 223 6.99 12.15 21.38
N ASN A 224 8.26 12.13 21.81
CA ASN A 224 8.69 12.01 23.21
C ASN A 224 8.24 10.70 23.89
N TYR A 225 8.17 9.60 23.14
CA TYR A 225 7.90 8.26 23.68
C TYR A 225 9.07 7.31 23.42
N ASP A 226 9.28 6.32 24.30
CA ASP A 226 10.07 5.15 23.93
C ASP A 226 9.25 4.34 22.93
N LEU A 227 9.86 3.87 21.84
CA LEU A 227 9.23 2.95 20.90
C LEU A 227 8.67 1.70 21.62
N ARG A 228 9.22 1.35 22.80
CA ARG A 228 8.68 0.28 23.66
C ARG A 228 7.27 0.55 24.13
N ASP A 229 6.83 1.80 24.24
CA ASP A 229 5.50 2.17 24.73
C ASP A 229 4.50 2.35 23.59
N LEU A 230 4.95 2.12 22.36
CA LEU A 230 4.16 2.31 21.15
C LEU A 230 3.78 0.99 20.48
N ARG A 231 2.66 1.04 19.75
CA ARG A 231 2.18 0.02 18.81
C ARG A 231 1.89 0.66 17.46
N VAL A 232 2.25 -0.06 16.40
CA VAL A 232 2.07 0.39 15.00
C VAL A 232 1.01 -0.47 14.33
N ARG A 233 -0.15 0.12 14.04
CA ARG A 233 -1.30 -0.57 13.44
C ARG A 233 -1.50 -0.10 12.01
N ARG A 234 -1.63 -1.03 11.06
CA ARG A 234 -1.91 -0.68 9.67
C ARG A 234 -3.27 0.01 9.54
N LEU A 235 -3.30 1.14 8.83
CA LEU A 235 -4.54 1.86 8.50
C LEU A 235 -5.01 1.57 7.09
N ALA A 236 -4.09 1.48 6.13
CA ALA A 236 -4.40 1.25 4.73
C ALA A 236 -3.40 0.30 4.06
N LEU A 237 -3.85 -0.35 2.99
CA LEU A 237 -3.03 -1.13 2.07
C LEU A 237 -2.83 -0.31 0.79
N THR A 238 -1.60 0.11 0.53
CA THR A 238 -1.26 0.85 -0.68
C THR A 238 -0.86 -0.11 -1.80
N ARG A 239 -1.13 0.25 -3.06
CA ARG A 239 -0.68 -0.52 -4.22
C ARG A 239 0.83 -0.41 -4.45
N SER A 240 1.46 0.65 -3.96
CA SER A 240 2.92 0.85 -4.01
C SER A 240 3.68 0.02 -2.98
N GLY A 241 2.99 -0.60 -2.01
CA GLY A 241 3.63 -1.28 -0.88
C GLY A 241 4.05 -0.35 0.26
N SER A 242 3.92 0.97 0.09
CA SER A 242 4.07 2.02 1.10
C SER A 242 3.26 1.73 2.37
N ALA A 243 3.90 1.90 3.53
CA ALA A 243 3.24 1.71 4.82
C ALA A 243 2.42 2.96 5.22
N ILE A 244 1.15 2.77 5.55
CA ILE A 244 0.32 3.77 6.24
C ILE A 244 -0.21 3.15 7.54
N ALA A 245 0.13 3.75 8.67
CA ALA A 245 -0.10 3.17 9.98
C ALA A 245 -0.44 4.20 11.06
N ALA A 246 -1.27 3.81 12.01
CA ALA A 246 -1.49 4.52 13.26
C ALA A 246 -0.40 4.13 14.26
N ILE A 247 0.19 5.13 14.90
CA ILE A 247 1.01 4.97 16.09
C ILE A 247 0.11 5.22 17.31
N THR A 248 0.07 4.26 18.23
CA THR A 248 -0.79 4.25 19.41
C THR A 248 0.03 4.00 20.66
N HIS A 249 -0.35 4.62 21.79
CA HIS A 249 0.23 4.32 23.09
C HIS A 249 -0.29 2.98 23.64
N LYS A 250 0.48 2.32 24.50
CA LYS A 250 0.15 0.99 25.03
C LYS A 250 -0.99 0.94 26.05
N ASP A 251 -1.36 2.06 26.71
CA ASP A 251 -2.24 2.04 27.88
C ASP A 251 -3.73 2.42 27.68
N GLU A 252 -4.54 1.72 28.48
CA GLU A 252 -5.97 1.75 28.90
C GLU A 252 -7.16 1.98 27.97
N SER A 253 -7.00 2.16 26.66
CA SER A 253 -8.15 1.88 25.76
C SER A 253 -7.78 1.49 24.33
N GLY A 254 -6.51 1.62 23.95
CA GLY A 254 -6.07 1.37 22.56
C GLY A 254 -6.71 2.30 21.53
N ASN A 255 -7.42 3.35 22.00
CA ASN A 255 -8.21 4.25 21.17
C ASN A 255 -7.50 5.58 20.89
N ASP A 256 -6.49 5.96 21.67
CA ASP A 256 -5.73 7.19 21.42
C ASP A 256 -4.63 6.93 20.40
N VAL A 257 -4.98 7.20 19.14
CA VAL A 257 -4.02 7.30 18.04
C VAL A 257 -3.25 8.60 18.22
N LEU A 258 -1.95 8.48 18.48
CA LEU A 258 -1.05 9.62 18.66
C LEU A 258 -0.76 10.31 17.34
N ALA A 259 -0.52 9.52 16.29
CA ALA A 259 -0.12 10.02 14.98
C ALA A 259 -0.33 8.98 13.87
N VAL A 260 -0.32 9.45 12.63
CA VAL A 260 -0.30 8.61 11.44
C VAL A 260 1.10 8.65 10.81
N TYR A 261 1.71 7.48 10.70
CA TYR A 261 2.96 7.22 10.01
C TYR A 261 2.69 6.84 8.56
N LYS A 262 3.36 7.54 7.64
CA LYS A 262 3.39 7.25 6.19
C LYS A 262 4.83 7.01 5.74
N GLU A 263 5.04 6.05 4.86
CA GLU A 263 6.35 5.72 4.28
C GLU A 263 6.27 5.65 2.77
N GLY A 264 7.24 6.20 2.06
CA GLY A 264 7.27 6.15 0.60
C GLY A 264 8.50 6.80 -0.01
N ASP A 265 8.48 6.91 -1.33
CA ASP A 265 9.52 7.59 -2.10
C ASP A 265 9.68 9.02 -1.59
N ARG A 266 10.93 9.47 -1.44
CA ARG A 266 11.24 10.78 -0.87
C ARG A 266 10.51 11.94 -1.56
N SER A 267 10.50 11.96 -2.89
CA SER A 267 9.81 13.01 -3.66
C SER A 267 8.32 13.08 -3.35
N LYS A 268 7.64 11.94 -3.19
CA LYS A 268 6.22 11.90 -2.84
C LYS A 268 5.95 12.39 -1.43
N ILE A 269 6.85 12.10 -0.49
CA ILE A 269 6.74 12.59 0.89
C ILE A 269 6.95 14.11 0.92
N GLU A 270 7.91 14.64 0.17
CA GLU A 270 8.14 16.09 0.04
C GLU A 270 6.93 16.80 -0.61
N GLU A 271 6.34 16.21 -1.65
CA GLU A 271 5.10 16.70 -2.27
C GLU A 271 3.92 16.72 -1.29
N GLU A 272 3.74 15.66 -0.48
CA GLU A 272 2.70 15.60 0.56
C GLU A 272 2.90 16.70 1.61
N VAL A 273 4.13 16.90 2.11
CA VAL A 273 4.46 17.95 3.09
C VAL A 273 4.19 19.34 2.50
N ALA A 274 4.60 19.59 1.26
CA ALA A 274 4.35 20.84 0.58
C ALA A 274 2.85 21.10 0.42
N GLY A 275 2.07 20.10 0.01
CA GLY A 275 0.62 20.20 -0.11
C GLY A 275 -0.08 20.45 1.23
N VAL A 276 0.35 19.79 2.30
CA VAL A 276 -0.15 20.05 3.66
C VAL A 276 0.12 21.50 4.07
N ASN A 277 1.34 21.99 3.87
CA ASN A 277 1.69 23.36 4.21
C ASN A 277 0.87 24.39 3.42
N GLN A 278 0.71 24.21 2.11
CA GLN A 278 -0.12 25.09 1.27
C GLN A 278 -1.56 25.20 1.79
N TRP A 279 -2.17 24.09 2.19
CA TRP A 279 -3.53 24.10 2.73
C TRP A 279 -3.61 24.73 4.12
N ARG A 280 -2.58 24.53 4.97
CA ARG A 280 -2.51 25.15 6.29
C ARG A 280 -2.27 26.66 6.23
N ASP A 281 -1.58 27.15 5.20
CA ASP A 281 -1.42 28.59 4.96
C ASP A 281 -2.77 29.26 4.67
N ILE A 282 -3.73 28.52 4.06
CA ILE A 282 -5.10 29.00 3.79
C ILE A 282 -6.02 28.85 5.02
N ASP A 283 -6.07 27.67 5.64
CA ASP A 283 -6.72 27.43 6.93
C ASP A 283 -5.91 26.40 7.73
N PRO A 284 -5.25 26.80 8.83
CA PRO A 284 -4.41 25.92 9.63
C PRO A 284 -5.10 24.66 10.16
N ARG A 285 -6.44 24.64 10.17
CA ARG A 285 -7.25 23.55 10.73
C ARG A 285 -7.77 22.57 9.67
N LEU A 286 -7.52 22.83 8.39
CA LEU A 286 -8.10 22.06 7.29
C LEU A 286 -7.27 20.81 6.93
N ALA A 287 -5.97 20.84 7.22
CA ALA A 287 -5.04 19.76 6.93
C ALA A 287 -4.27 19.35 8.21
N PRO A 288 -3.88 18.07 8.33
CA PRO A 288 -3.18 17.58 9.52
C PRO A 288 -1.86 18.30 9.73
N SER A 289 -1.43 18.43 10.98
CA SER A 289 -0.11 18.98 11.30
C SER A 289 0.98 17.97 10.92
N VAL A 290 2.03 18.43 10.23
CA VAL A 290 3.25 17.63 10.04
C VAL A 290 4.03 17.65 11.36
N LEU A 291 4.10 16.48 12.02
CA LEU A 291 4.79 16.32 13.29
C LEU A 291 6.28 16.08 13.09
N CYS A 292 6.63 15.28 12.07
CA CYS A 292 8.02 14.96 11.74
C CYS A 292 8.14 14.49 10.29
N GLN A 293 9.27 14.81 9.65
CA GLN A 293 9.72 14.22 8.39
C GLN A 293 11.14 13.67 8.59
N THR A 294 11.35 12.41 8.23
CA THR A 294 12.67 11.73 8.32
C THR A 294 13.16 11.31 6.93
N GLY A 295 14.47 11.19 6.75
CA GLY A 295 15.11 11.06 5.43
C GLY A 295 15.72 12.37 4.91
N THR A 296 15.62 13.44 5.68
CA THR A 296 16.36 14.71 5.52
C THR A 296 17.64 14.76 6.37
N SER A 297 18.08 13.62 6.92
CA SER A 297 19.26 13.53 7.78
C SER A 297 20.52 13.99 7.04
N GLN A 298 20.85 15.27 7.21
CA GLN A 298 22.20 15.77 7.12
C GLN A 298 22.99 15.21 8.31
N ILE A 299 23.50 13.99 8.19
CA ILE A 299 24.57 13.54 9.09
C ILE A 299 25.88 13.98 8.42
N ASN A 300 26.52 15.01 8.98
CA ASN A 300 27.83 15.52 8.55
C ASN A 300 27.90 16.16 7.14
N GLY A 301 26.89 16.95 6.74
CA GLY A 301 26.99 17.79 5.53
C GLY A 301 27.19 17.04 4.21
N LYS A 302 26.99 15.73 4.19
CA LYS A 302 26.92 14.90 2.98
C LYS A 302 25.49 14.38 2.85
N SER A 303 24.85 14.70 1.73
CA SER A 303 23.63 14.01 1.33
C SER A 303 23.95 12.53 1.17
N ASP A 304 23.33 11.69 1.98
CA ASP A 304 23.28 10.26 1.68
C ASP A 304 22.23 10.09 0.59
N ASP A 305 22.62 10.35 -0.67
CA ASP A 305 21.81 10.16 -1.89
C ASP A 305 21.39 8.69 -2.10
N SER A 306 21.80 7.78 -1.21
CA SER A 306 21.54 6.35 -1.33
C SER A 306 20.18 5.90 -0.80
N ASN A 307 19.49 6.72 0.00
CA ASN A 307 18.22 6.32 0.61
C ASN A 307 17.02 7.02 -0.06
N GLU A 308 16.45 6.35 -1.08
CA GLU A 308 15.28 6.82 -1.85
C GLU A 308 13.98 6.86 -1.04
N GLN A 309 13.97 6.32 0.19
CA GLN A 309 12.80 6.22 1.05
C GLN A 309 12.81 7.24 2.18
N SER A 310 11.67 7.89 2.39
CA SER A 310 11.41 8.85 3.47
C SER A 310 10.18 8.43 4.26
N SER A 311 10.06 8.94 5.48
CA SER A 311 8.84 8.76 6.26
C SER A 311 8.32 10.08 6.82
N LEU A 312 7.01 10.12 6.99
CA LEU A 312 6.24 11.27 7.41
C LEU A 312 5.36 10.87 8.58
N LEU A 313 5.41 11.68 9.62
CA LEU A 313 4.52 11.59 10.76
C LEU A 313 3.57 12.78 10.73
N ILE A 314 2.28 12.50 10.61
CA ILE A 314 1.22 13.52 10.65
C ILE A 314 0.29 13.30 11.84
N GLU A 315 -0.35 14.38 12.25
CA GLU A 315 -1.42 14.36 13.25
C GLU A 315 -2.53 13.37 12.87
N HIS A 316 -3.07 12.69 13.89
CA HIS A 316 -4.27 11.88 13.70
C HIS A 316 -5.52 12.77 13.73
N ILE A 317 -6.29 12.70 12.65
CA ILE A 317 -7.54 13.45 12.53
C ILE A 317 -8.72 12.58 12.99
N PRO A 318 -9.50 13.01 14.00
CA PRO A 318 -10.70 12.29 14.43
C PRO A 318 -11.82 12.40 13.38
N GLY A 319 -12.76 11.46 13.41
CA GLY A 319 -13.95 11.48 12.55
C GLY A 319 -14.06 10.27 11.62
N LYS A 320 -14.98 10.37 10.67
CA LYS A 320 -15.25 9.34 9.65
C LYS A 320 -15.00 9.90 8.26
N THR A 321 -14.45 9.09 7.37
CA THR A 321 -14.34 9.49 5.95
C THR A 321 -15.74 9.65 5.35
N LEU A 322 -15.88 10.54 4.37
CA LEU A 322 -17.14 10.67 3.61
C LEU A 322 -17.51 9.34 2.94
N GLU A 323 -16.51 8.56 2.51
CA GLU A 323 -16.69 7.19 2.04
C GLU A 323 -17.40 6.31 3.10
N ALA A 324 -16.90 6.30 4.34
CA ALA A 324 -17.47 5.48 5.41
C ALA A 324 -18.91 5.89 5.73
N LEU A 325 -19.23 7.18 5.73
CA LEU A 325 -20.59 7.69 5.93
C LEU A 325 -21.54 7.25 4.81
N LEU A 326 -21.09 7.33 3.55
CA LEU A 326 -21.86 6.90 2.39
C LEU A 326 -22.08 5.39 2.36
N LEU A 327 -21.04 4.59 2.63
CA LEU A 327 -21.14 3.13 2.69
C LEU A 327 -22.03 2.64 3.83
N ALA A 328 -22.05 3.35 4.96
CA ALA A 328 -22.92 3.04 6.08
C ALA A 328 -24.40 3.41 5.83
N GLY A 329 -24.71 4.16 4.77
CA GLY A 329 -26.05 4.71 4.54
C GLY A 329 -26.46 5.76 5.57
N ASP A 330 -25.50 6.44 6.21
CA ASP A 330 -25.77 7.46 7.22
C ASP A 330 -26.22 8.76 6.54
N GLN A 331 -27.53 8.90 6.33
CA GLN A 331 -28.13 10.07 5.67
C GLN A 331 -27.87 11.38 6.41
N VAL A 332 -27.93 11.36 7.74
CA VAL A 332 -27.78 12.55 8.58
C VAL A 332 -26.32 12.99 8.57
N GLY A 333 -25.40 12.06 8.84
CA GLY A 333 -23.96 12.30 8.82
C GLY A 333 -23.48 12.76 7.44
N THR A 334 -23.95 12.11 6.36
CA THR A 334 -23.59 12.52 4.98
C THR A 334 -24.04 13.94 4.66
N LYS A 335 -25.29 14.31 5.00
CA LYS A 335 -25.79 15.67 4.78
C LYS A 335 -25.01 16.71 5.59
N ALA A 336 -24.68 16.39 6.84
CA ALA A 336 -23.88 17.27 7.70
C ALA A 336 -22.46 17.44 7.15
N ALA A 337 -21.83 16.35 6.72
CA ALA A 337 -20.50 16.35 6.10
C ALA A 337 -20.47 17.18 4.80
N LEU A 338 -21.42 16.97 3.88
CA LEU A 338 -21.50 17.76 2.64
C LEU A 338 -21.77 19.24 2.91
N LYS A 339 -22.63 19.56 3.89
CA LYS A 339 -22.88 20.95 4.28
C LYS A 339 -21.61 21.62 4.82
N ALA A 340 -20.87 20.94 5.69
CA ALA A 340 -19.59 21.43 6.20
C ALA A 340 -18.57 21.57 5.07
N LEU A 341 -18.46 20.57 4.19
CA LEU A 341 -17.58 20.58 3.02
C LEU A 341 -17.85 21.77 2.11
N PHE A 342 -19.10 22.01 1.71
CA PHE A 342 -19.47 23.12 0.83
C PHE A 342 -19.22 24.48 1.47
N LYS A 343 -19.41 24.59 2.79
CA LYS A 343 -19.07 25.81 3.53
C LYS A 343 -17.56 26.05 3.48
N THR A 344 -16.76 25.03 3.79
CA THR A 344 -15.30 25.08 3.77
C THR A 344 -14.80 25.41 2.37
N LEU A 345 -15.21 24.69 1.32
CA LEU A 345 -14.82 24.96 -0.06
C LEU A 345 -15.16 26.38 -0.51
N ASN A 346 -16.36 26.87 -0.19
CA ASN A 346 -16.74 28.24 -0.53
C ASN A 346 -15.90 29.29 0.21
N GLN A 347 -15.37 28.98 1.40
CA GLN A 347 -14.46 29.88 2.13
C GLN A 347 -13.05 29.79 1.54
N THR A 348 -12.48 28.59 1.44
CA THR A 348 -11.11 28.38 0.98
C THR A 348 -10.92 28.82 -0.45
N TRP A 349 -11.83 28.46 -1.37
CA TRP A 349 -11.74 28.88 -2.76
C TRP A 349 -11.89 30.37 -2.97
N LYS A 350 -12.57 31.09 -2.07
CA LYS A 350 -12.60 32.56 -2.12
C LYS A 350 -11.28 33.17 -1.66
N VAL A 351 -10.66 32.58 -0.63
CA VAL A 351 -9.38 33.05 -0.09
C VAL A 351 -8.23 32.75 -1.06
N SER A 352 -8.21 31.56 -1.65
CA SER A 352 -7.18 31.12 -2.58
C SER A 352 -7.45 31.52 -4.04
N LEU A 353 -8.45 32.36 -4.32
CA LEU A 353 -8.81 32.71 -5.69
C LEU A 353 -7.70 33.57 -6.31
N THR A 354 -7.17 33.14 -7.45
CA THR A 354 -6.28 33.94 -8.28
C THR A 354 -6.95 34.28 -9.61
N PRO A 355 -6.77 35.48 -10.17
CA PRO A 355 -7.37 35.88 -11.44
C PRO A 355 -6.72 35.17 -12.65
N GLU A 356 -5.77 34.27 -12.42
CA GLU A 356 -5.07 33.54 -13.46
C GLU A 356 -6.00 32.51 -14.09
N SER A 357 -6.28 32.71 -15.39
CA SER A 357 -7.03 31.74 -16.17
C SER A 357 -6.22 30.47 -16.40
N CYS A 358 -6.84 29.32 -16.19
CA CYS A 358 -6.22 28.02 -16.41
C CYS A 358 -7.03 27.13 -17.36
N THR A 359 -6.35 26.14 -17.94
CA THR A 359 -6.96 25.06 -18.71
C THR A 359 -6.77 23.74 -17.99
N ALA A 360 -7.87 23.03 -17.72
CA ALA A 360 -7.81 21.76 -17.02
C ALA A 360 -7.13 20.66 -17.85
N ASN A 361 -7.22 20.73 -19.18
CA ASN A 361 -6.66 19.74 -20.10
C ASN A 361 -7.11 18.30 -19.74
N PHE A 362 -8.40 18.11 -19.46
CA PHE A 362 -8.97 16.83 -19.08
C PHE A 362 -8.76 15.76 -20.14
N MET A 363 -8.80 16.11 -21.44
CA MET A 363 -8.57 15.13 -22.50
C MET A 363 -7.11 14.68 -22.56
N GLY A 364 -6.15 15.60 -22.44
CA GLY A 364 -4.73 15.23 -22.32
C GLY A 364 -4.45 14.41 -21.05
N GLN A 365 -5.11 14.73 -19.94
CA GLN A 365 -5.06 13.93 -18.71
C GLN A 365 -5.67 12.53 -18.89
N LEU A 366 -6.77 12.41 -19.63
CA LEU A 366 -7.42 11.15 -19.98
C LEU A 366 -6.51 10.27 -20.83
N GLN A 367 -5.93 10.81 -21.91
CA GLN A 367 -5.01 10.10 -22.79
C GLN A 367 -3.81 9.51 -22.03
N LYS A 368 -3.21 10.30 -21.12
CA LYS A 368 -2.08 9.84 -20.28
C LYS A 368 -2.44 8.66 -19.36
N ARG A 369 -3.70 8.51 -18.95
CA ARG A 369 -4.14 7.55 -17.91
C ARG A 369 -4.98 6.38 -18.44
N ILE A 370 -5.50 6.48 -19.66
CA ILE A 370 -6.45 5.48 -20.21
C ILE A 370 -5.81 4.11 -20.42
N GLY A 371 -4.48 4.04 -20.63
CA GLY A 371 -3.74 2.80 -20.86
C GLY A 371 -3.96 1.76 -19.76
N ASP A 372 -4.02 2.17 -18.49
CA ASP A 372 -4.30 1.25 -17.38
C ASP A 372 -5.74 0.73 -17.40
N SER A 373 -6.69 1.56 -17.83
CA SER A 373 -8.09 1.14 -17.96
C SER A 373 -8.27 0.14 -19.11
N ARG A 374 -7.53 0.33 -20.23
CA ARG A 374 -7.51 -0.60 -21.36
C ARG A 374 -6.94 -1.96 -21.00
N LYS A 375 -5.94 -2.03 -20.10
CA LYS A 375 -5.39 -3.30 -19.61
C LYS A 375 -6.41 -4.10 -18.79
N VAL A 376 -7.26 -3.42 -18.03
CA VAL A 376 -8.27 -4.07 -17.18
C VAL A 376 -9.53 -4.43 -17.99
N HIS A 377 -9.97 -3.54 -18.89
CA HIS A 377 -11.19 -3.69 -19.70
C HIS A 377 -10.89 -3.44 -21.18
N PRO A 378 -10.25 -4.40 -21.88
CA PRO A 378 -9.91 -4.26 -23.30
C PRO A 378 -11.14 -4.05 -24.19
N GLU A 379 -12.30 -4.53 -23.79
CA GLU A 379 -13.55 -4.50 -24.56
C GLU A 379 -14.26 -3.13 -24.57
N PHE A 380 -13.89 -2.21 -23.68
CA PHE A 380 -14.56 -0.91 -23.57
C PHE A 380 -14.09 0.09 -24.61
N PHE A 381 -12.81 0.05 -24.97
CA PHE A 381 -12.18 1.10 -25.77
C PHE A 381 -11.90 0.63 -27.20
N LYS A 382 -12.92 0.04 -27.82
CA LYS A 382 -12.88 -0.48 -29.19
C LYS A 382 -12.71 0.63 -30.23
N ASP A 383 -12.24 0.20 -31.39
CA ASP A 383 -12.08 1.03 -32.58
C ASP A 383 -13.43 1.45 -33.19
N GLU A 384 -13.38 2.19 -34.29
CA GLU A 384 -14.56 2.62 -35.05
C GLU A 384 -15.46 1.42 -35.39
N GLU A 385 -16.74 1.53 -35.07
CA GLU A 385 -17.75 0.53 -35.42
C GLU A 385 -18.66 1.10 -36.51
N ARG A 386 -18.83 0.36 -37.61
CA ARG A 386 -19.76 0.70 -38.69
C ARG A 386 -20.97 -0.22 -38.62
N ILE A 387 -22.12 0.39 -38.36
CA ILE A 387 -23.42 -0.31 -38.36
C ILE A 387 -24.20 0.22 -39.56
N CYS A 388 -24.20 -0.54 -40.65
CA CYS A 388 -24.75 -0.10 -41.94
C CYS A 388 -24.13 1.24 -42.38
N GLY A 389 -24.94 2.29 -42.53
CA GLY A 389 -24.48 3.64 -42.87
C GLY A 389 -24.10 4.52 -41.67
N TYR A 390 -24.23 4.01 -40.44
CA TYR A 390 -23.88 4.76 -39.23
C TYR A 390 -22.46 4.41 -38.78
N THR A 391 -21.59 5.42 -38.73
CA THR A 391 -20.23 5.29 -38.19
C THR A 391 -20.19 5.79 -36.75
N SER A 392 -19.98 4.85 -35.83
CA SER A 392 -19.71 5.14 -34.43
C SER A 392 -18.22 5.41 -34.26
N LEU A 393 -17.86 6.65 -33.90
CA LEU A 393 -16.47 7.04 -33.72
C LEU A 393 -15.79 6.20 -32.63
N SER A 394 -14.50 5.93 -32.81
CA SER A 394 -13.70 5.28 -31.78
C SER A 394 -13.60 6.17 -30.54
N PHE A 395 -13.30 5.56 -29.39
CA PHE A 395 -13.14 6.31 -28.15
C PHE A 395 -12.00 7.35 -28.26
N ASP A 396 -10.88 6.99 -28.89
CA ASP A 396 -9.74 7.90 -29.08
C ASP A 396 -10.06 9.07 -30.01
N GLU A 397 -10.87 8.83 -31.05
CA GLU A 397 -11.33 9.90 -31.94
C GLU A 397 -12.24 10.89 -31.21
N LEU A 398 -13.14 10.39 -30.36
CA LEU A 398 -13.95 11.24 -29.50
C LEU A 398 -13.09 12.09 -28.56
N VAL A 399 -12.09 11.49 -27.91
CA VAL A 399 -11.16 12.22 -27.04
C VAL A 399 -10.40 13.30 -27.81
N ARG A 400 -9.88 13.02 -29.00
CA ARG A 400 -9.18 14.01 -29.85
C ARG A 400 -10.09 15.17 -30.28
N ARG A 401 -11.35 14.89 -30.64
CA ARG A 401 -12.29 15.95 -31.01
C ARG A 401 -12.63 16.84 -29.83
N VAL A 402 -12.86 16.26 -28.65
CA VAL A 402 -13.14 17.02 -27.43
C VAL A 402 -11.90 17.81 -27.00
N GLU A 403 -10.69 17.28 -27.17
CA GLU A 403 -9.44 17.98 -26.85
C GLU A 403 -9.28 19.28 -27.64
N THR A 404 -9.60 19.25 -28.95
CA THR A 404 -9.59 20.45 -29.78
C THR A 404 -10.59 21.51 -29.30
N GLN A 405 -11.79 21.10 -28.87
CA GLN A 405 -12.80 22.03 -28.34
C GLN A 405 -12.44 22.53 -26.93
N GLU A 406 -11.86 21.67 -26.09
CA GLU A 406 -11.45 21.97 -24.72
C GLU A 406 -10.47 23.14 -24.64
N ALA A 407 -9.64 23.34 -25.67
CA ALA A 407 -8.75 24.50 -25.76
C ALA A 407 -9.46 25.85 -25.60
N GLN A 408 -10.76 25.92 -25.91
CA GLN A 408 -11.60 27.12 -25.78
C GLN A 408 -12.33 27.21 -24.43
N TRP A 409 -12.43 26.11 -23.68
CA TRP A 409 -13.14 26.05 -22.40
C TRP A 409 -12.19 26.40 -21.26
N ARG A 410 -11.80 27.67 -21.16
CA ARG A 410 -10.92 28.15 -20.09
C ARG A 410 -11.69 28.43 -18.80
N ALA A 411 -11.08 28.10 -17.66
CA ALA A 411 -11.55 28.61 -16.38
C ALA A 411 -11.14 30.08 -16.24
N PRO A 412 -12.03 30.97 -15.78
CA PRO A 412 -11.73 32.41 -15.66
C PRO A 412 -10.76 32.74 -14.52
N PHE A 413 -10.58 31.83 -13.57
CA PHE A 413 -9.73 31.97 -12.39
C PHE A 413 -9.19 30.59 -11.99
N SER A 414 -8.20 30.59 -11.09
CA SER A 414 -7.68 29.39 -10.45
C SER A 414 -7.90 29.47 -8.93
N VAL A 415 -8.00 28.32 -8.28
CA VAL A 415 -8.08 28.23 -6.81
C VAL A 415 -7.13 27.14 -6.32
N LEU A 416 -6.79 27.13 -5.04
CA LEU A 416 -6.09 25.99 -4.46
C LEU A 416 -7.03 24.77 -4.49
N THR A 417 -6.64 23.78 -5.29
CA THR A 417 -7.35 22.51 -5.44
C THR A 417 -6.63 21.40 -4.68
N HIS A 418 -7.38 20.37 -4.28
CA HIS A 418 -6.81 19.19 -3.65
C HIS A 418 -6.10 18.29 -4.67
N GLY A 419 -6.64 18.21 -5.90
CA GLY A 419 -6.03 17.45 -7.01
C GLY A 419 -6.32 15.94 -7.00
N ASP A 420 -6.75 15.36 -5.88
CA ASP A 420 -7.26 13.99 -5.76
C ASP A 420 -8.45 13.92 -4.78
N PHE A 421 -9.50 14.68 -5.09
CA PHE A 421 -10.62 14.97 -4.18
C PHE A 421 -11.63 13.81 -4.07
N ASN A 422 -11.15 12.62 -3.70
CA ASN A 422 -11.97 11.43 -3.51
C ASN A 422 -12.65 11.41 -2.12
N VAL A 423 -13.76 10.66 -2.01
CA VAL A 423 -14.51 10.48 -0.75
C VAL A 423 -13.70 9.90 0.42
N ASP A 424 -12.63 9.16 0.17
CA ASP A 424 -11.73 8.60 1.19
C ASP A 424 -10.71 9.62 1.71
N ASN A 425 -10.49 10.72 0.97
CA ASN A 425 -9.58 11.81 1.35
C ASN A 425 -10.27 12.93 2.16
N LEU A 426 -11.56 12.77 2.46
CA LEU A 426 -12.38 13.74 3.18
C LEU A 426 -12.83 13.15 4.51
N ILE A 427 -12.35 13.69 5.62
CA ILE A 427 -12.77 13.27 6.97
C ILE A 427 -13.75 14.29 7.53
N TYR A 428 -14.89 13.82 8.03
CA TYR A 428 -15.85 14.62 8.77
C TYR A 428 -15.77 14.29 10.26
N ASP A 429 -15.48 15.32 11.06
CA ASP A 429 -15.59 15.27 12.51
C ASP A 429 -16.96 15.79 12.94
N ASP A 430 -17.74 14.89 13.53
CA ASP A 430 -19.08 15.20 14.01
C ASP A 430 -19.06 16.02 15.32
N ALA A 431 -18.01 15.93 16.13
CA ALA A 431 -17.88 16.70 17.37
C ALA A 431 -17.61 18.18 17.05
N GLU A 432 -16.61 18.43 16.21
CA GLU A 432 -16.22 19.79 15.79
C GLU A 432 -17.08 20.34 14.64
N LYS A 433 -17.92 19.51 14.02
CA LYS A 433 -18.73 19.81 12.83
C LYS A 433 -17.88 20.36 11.68
N ARG A 434 -16.72 19.76 11.44
CA ARG A 434 -15.71 20.21 10.48
C ARG A 434 -15.27 19.10 9.53
N VAL A 435 -14.71 19.53 8.40
CA VAL A 435 -14.06 18.65 7.43
C VAL A 435 -12.56 18.87 7.42
N TYR A 436 -11.83 17.79 7.16
CA TYR A 436 -10.39 17.77 7.01
C TYR A 436 -10.02 17.09 5.69
N PHE A 437 -8.94 17.55 5.08
CA PHE A 437 -8.37 16.98 3.86
C PHE A 437 -7.10 16.20 4.20
N ILE A 438 -6.95 15.02 3.61
CA ILE A 438 -5.76 14.18 3.72
C ILE A 438 -5.29 13.76 2.33
N ASP A 439 -4.04 13.31 2.21
CA ASP A 439 -3.45 12.91 0.92
C ASP A 439 -3.33 14.11 -0.06
N LEU A 440 -2.62 15.13 0.39
CA LEU A 440 -2.51 16.45 -0.24
C LEU A 440 -1.35 16.58 -1.23
N HIS A 441 -0.65 15.50 -1.57
CA HIS A 441 0.48 15.47 -2.51
C HIS A 441 0.20 16.03 -3.92
N ARG A 442 -1.07 16.23 -4.30
CA ARG A 442 -1.47 16.83 -5.60
C ARG A 442 -2.02 18.25 -5.49
N ALA A 443 -1.91 18.87 -4.32
CA ALA A 443 -2.41 20.21 -4.12
C ALA A 443 -1.71 21.20 -5.06
N SER A 444 -2.50 22.02 -5.76
CA SER A 444 -1.99 23.07 -6.64
C SER A 444 -3.08 24.08 -6.99
N TYR A 445 -2.67 25.28 -7.41
CA TYR A 445 -3.59 26.27 -7.97
C TYR A 445 -4.06 25.80 -9.33
N PHE A 446 -5.35 25.49 -9.44
CA PHE A 446 -5.92 24.88 -10.63
C PHE A 446 -7.42 25.15 -10.76
N ASP A 447 -8.02 24.53 -11.77
CA ASP A 447 -9.45 24.56 -12.00
C ASP A 447 -10.22 23.76 -10.92
N TYR A 448 -11.06 24.44 -10.14
CA TYR A 448 -11.93 23.85 -9.11
C TYR A 448 -12.87 22.76 -9.63
N VAL A 449 -13.19 22.77 -10.94
CA VAL A 449 -14.00 21.72 -11.57
C VAL A 449 -13.30 20.36 -11.55
N GLN A 450 -11.96 20.34 -11.47
CA GLN A 450 -11.22 19.09 -11.29
C GLN A 450 -11.65 18.37 -10.01
N ASP A 451 -11.63 19.06 -8.87
CA ASP A 451 -12.02 18.50 -7.58
C ASP A 451 -13.48 18.05 -7.58
N LEU A 452 -14.39 18.87 -8.13
CA LEU A 452 -15.81 18.52 -8.25
C LEU A 452 -16.04 17.26 -9.09
N SER A 453 -15.38 17.16 -10.25
CA SER A 453 -15.54 16.02 -11.15
C SER A 453 -15.00 14.72 -10.53
N VAL A 454 -13.86 14.80 -9.81
CA VAL A 454 -13.27 13.66 -9.10
C VAL A 454 -14.19 13.23 -7.96
N LEU A 455 -14.69 14.18 -7.14
CA LEU A 455 -15.57 13.86 -6.02
C LEU A 455 -16.85 13.18 -6.49
N MET A 456 -17.54 13.73 -7.51
CA MET A 456 -18.77 13.15 -8.03
C MET A 456 -18.59 11.71 -8.54
N VAL A 457 -17.50 11.44 -9.28
CA VAL A 457 -17.21 10.07 -9.75
C VAL A 457 -16.73 9.16 -8.62
N SER A 458 -16.02 9.69 -7.62
CA SER A 458 -15.59 8.92 -6.45
C SER A 458 -16.78 8.45 -5.59
N ILE A 459 -17.86 9.23 -5.52
CA ILE A 459 -19.14 8.79 -4.94
C ILE A 459 -19.76 7.70 -5.80
N TYR A 460 -19.78 7.88 -7.12
CA TYR A 460 -20.39 6.91 -8.04
C TYR A 460 -19.70 5.55 -8.05
N ARG A 461 -18.38 5.50 -7.92
CA ARG A 461 -17.58 4.27 -8.01
C ARG A 461 -17.70 3.36 -6.78
N LEU A 462 -18.30 3.83 -5.69
CA LEU A 462 -18.53 3.00 -4.51
C LEU A 462 -19.38 1.77 -4.90
N GLN A 463 -18.94 0.58 -4.47
CA GLN A 463 -19.48 -0.71 -4.93
C GLN A 463 -20.83 -1.09 -4.29
N VAL A 464 -21.71 -0.10 -4.11
CA VAL A 464 -23.12 -0.30 -3.75
C VAL A 464 -23.92 -0.19 -5.04
N LEU A 465 -24.51 -1.30 -5.50
CA LEU A 465 -25.06 -1.39 -6.86
C LEU A 465 -26.55 -1.04 -6.97
N SER A 466 -27.30 -1.03 -5.87
CA SER A 466 -28.75 -0.75 -5.84
C SER A 466 -29.23 -0.43 -4.42
N GLY A 467 -30.49 -0.01 -4.31
CA GLY A 467 -31.17 0.25 -3.03
C GLY A 467 -31.06 1.70 -2.55
N GLU A 468 -31.62 1.98 -1.38
CA GLU A 468 -31.72 3.32 -0.81
C GLU A 468 -30.35 3.99 -0.64
N THR A 469 -29.35 3.23 -0.19
CA THR A 469 -27.96 3.71 -0.06
C THR A 469 -27.40 4.17 -1.41
N ARG A 470 -27.69 3.46 -2.50
CA ARG A 470 -27.26 3.86 -3.86
C ARG A 470 -27.96 5.14 -4.31
N THR A 471 -29.27 5.25 -4.06
CA THR A 471 -30.04 6.48 -4.35
C THR A 471 -29.48 7.67 -3.58
N GLN A 472 -29.15 7.49 -2.29
CA GLN A 472 -28.52 8.52 -1.47
C GLN A 472 -27.14 8.94 -2.02
N MET A 473 -26.31 7.99 -2.46
CA MET A 473 -25.02 8.30 -3.10
C MET A 473 -25.22 9.13 -4.37
N MET A 474 -26.18 8.77 -5.22
CA MET A 474 -26.49 9.55 -6.43
C MET A 474 -26.98 10.96 -6.10
N GLU A 475 -27.82 11.10 -5.07
CA GLU A 475 -28.27 12.41 -4.61
C GLU A 475 -27.12 13.26 -4.04
N SER A 476 -26.17 12.62 -3.34
CA SER A 476 -24.96 13.27 -2.84
C SER A 476 -24.09 13.81 -3.98
N ALA A 477 -23.91 13.04 -5.06
CA ALA A 477 -23.21 13.51 -6.26
C ALA A 477 -23.95 14.69 -6.94
N LYS A 478 -25.29 14.67 -6.97
CA LYS A 478 -26.10 15.79 -7.48
C LYS A 478 -25.96 17.04 -6.60
N GLU A 479 -25.86 16.90 -5.29
CA GLU A 479 -25.59 18.02 -4.38
C GLU A 479 -24.22 18.66 -4.64
N VAL A 480 -23.19 17.87 -4.93
CA VAL A 480 -21.86 18.38 -5.35
C VAL A 480 -21.99 19.21 -6.64
N TYR A 481 -22.71 18.72 -7.64
CA TYR A 481 -23.01 19.49 -8.85
C TYR A 481 -23.74 20.81 -8.53
N ARG A 482 -24.82 20.76 -7.73
CA ARG A 482 -25.60 21.95 -7.36
C ARG A 482 -24.74 22.98 -6.63
N PHE A 483 -23.83 22.54 -5.77
CA PHE A 483 -22.84 23.41 -5.14
C PHE A 483 -21.93 24.07 -6.17
N GLY A 484 -21.30 23.28 -7.04
CA GLY A 484 -20.39 23.77 -8.09
C GLY A 484 -21.06 24.80 -8.99
N ARG A 485 -22.29 24.52 -9.46
CA ARG A 485 -23.05 25.44 -10.31
C ARG A 485 -23.38 26.77 -9.62
N ARG A 486 -23.73 26.73 -8.33
CA ARG A 486 -23.95 27.95 -7.54
C ARG A 486 -22.67 28.76 -7.38
N PHE A 487 -21.54 28.08 -7.18
CA PHE A 487 -20.23 28.74 -7.08
C PHE A 487 -19.85 29.37 -8.43
N ALA A 488 -19.96 28.64 -9.54
CA ALA A 488 -19.72 29.11 -10.89
C ALA A 488 -20.53 30.37 -11.22
N SER A 489 -21.84 30.34 -10.94
CA SER A 489 -22.73 31.48 -11.18
C SER A 489 -22.33 32.74 -10.39
N ARG A 490 -21.86 32.59 -9.14
CA ARG A 490 -21.37 33.73 -8.34
C ARG A 490 -20.07 34.30 -8.86
N GLN A 491 -19.22 33.46 -9.45
CA GLN A 491 -17.93 33.87 -10.02
C GLN A 491 -18.01 34.16 -11.54
N GLN A 492 -19.23 34.24 -12.10
CA GLN A 492 -19.48 34.50 -13.53
C GLN A 492 -18.75 33.53 -14.48
N ASP A 493 -18.62 32.29 -14.04
CA ASP A 493 -17.93 31.23 -14.77
C ASP A 493 -18.86 30.54 -15.78
N VAL A 494 -18.84 31.05 -17.01
CA VAL A 494 -19.73 30.61 -18.10
C VAL A 494 -19.33 29.27 -18.73
N THR A 495 -18.09 28.81 -18.53
CA THR A 495 -17.58 27.56 -19.13
C THR A 495 -17.70 26.35 -18.18
N PHE A 496 -18.27 26.55 -16.99
CA PHE A 496 -18.39 25.52 -15.96
C PHE A 496 -19.03 24.20 -16.45
N GLU A 497 -20.15 24.27 -17.17
CA GLU A 497 -20.92 23.07 -17.56
C GLU A 497 -20.14 22.17 -18.54
N VAL A 498 -19.48 22.77 -19.54
CA VAL A 498 -18.66 22.02 -20.52
C VAL A 498 -17.40 21.46 -19.90
N ARG A 499 -16.72 22.23 -19.03
CA ARG A 499 -15.55 21.75 -18.29
C ARG A 499 -15.91 20.62 -17.33
N LEU A 500 -17.05 20.71 -16.64
CA LEU A 500 -17.49 19.65 -15.74
C LEU A 500 -17.84 18.38 -16.51
N ALA A 501 -18.49 18.49 -17.67
CA ALA A 501 -18.74 17.34 -18.53
C ALA A 501 -17.43 16.67 -19.00
N ALA A 502 -16.43 17.44 -19.42
CA ALA A 502 -15.12 16.92 -19.81
C ALA A 502 -14.38 16.25 -18.63
N GLY A 503 -14.39 16.89 -17.46
CA GLY A 503 -13.82 16.33 -16.22
C GLY A 503 -14.50 15.05 -15.78
N LEU A 504 -15.84 14.98 -15.85
CA LEU A 504 -16.60 13.76 -15.56
C LEU A 504 -16.29 12.65 -16.56
N ALA A 505 -16.20 12.96 -17.86
CA ALA A 505 -15.83 11.96 -18.87
C ALA A 505 -14.45 11.35 -18.59
N ARG A 506 -13.46 12.21 -18.31
CA ARG A 506 -12.10 11.80 -17.90
C ARG A 506 -12.13 10.94 -16.64
N SER A 507 -12.84 11.38 -15.60
CA SER A 507 -12.88 10.68 -14.31
C SER A 507 -13.63 9.35 -14.37
N PHE A 508 -14.75 9.27 -15.10
CA PHE A 508 -15.48 8.00 -15.33
C PHE A 508 -14.62 6.99 -16.08
N ALA A 509 -14.01 7.39 -17.21
CA ALA A 509 -13.21 6.50 -18.04
C ALA A 509 -11.99 5.95 -17.27
N THR A 510 -11.22 6.84 -16.64
CA THR A 510 -10.00 6.45 -15.92
C THR A 510 -10.25 5.68 -14.62
N SER A 511 -11.44 5.84 -14.01
CA SER A 511 -11.79 5.10 -12.79
C SER A 511 -12.19 3.64 -13.06
N THR A 512 -12.47 3.25 -14.30
CA THR A 512 -12.80 1.85 -14.65
C THR A 512 -11.67 0.88 -14.29
N ARG A 513 -10.40 1.31 -14.31
CA ARG A 513 -9.24 0.51 -13.86
C ARG A 513 -9.30 0.04 -12.41
N PHE A 514 -10.17 0.65 -11.59
CA PHE A 514 -10.34 0.29 -10.18
C PHE A 514 -11.51 -0.68 -9.96
N ILE A 515 -12.33 -0.94 -10.97
CA ILE A 515 -13.57 -1.69 -10.85
C ILE A 515 -13.50 -2.92 -11.74
N LEU A 516 -13.43 -4.12 -11.15
CA LEU A 516 -13.50 -5.38 -11.90
C LEU A 516 -14.94 -5.82 -12.19
N ASP A 517 -15.92 -5.36 -11.41
CA ASP A 517 -17.33 -5.65 -11.67
C ASP A 517 -17.75 -5.10 -13.03
N LYS A 518 -18.03 -6.00 -13.98
CA LYS A 518 -18.34 -5.65 -15.37
C LYS A 518 -19.55 -4.72 -15.49
N LYS A 519 -20.55 -4.90 -14.63
CA LYS A 519 -21.79 -4.11 -14.68
C LYS A 519 -21.52 -2.65 -14.30
N LEU A 520 -20.84 -2.40 -13.18
CA LEU A 520 -20.47 -1.05 -12.76
C LEU A 520 -19.47 -0.41 -13.71
N ALA A 521 -18.42 -1.15 -14.10
CA ALA A 521 -17.39 -0.63 -14.99
C ALA A 521 -17.94 -0.27 -16.39
N SER A 522 -18.83 -1.10 -16.96
CA SER A 522 -19.53 -0.80 -18.21
C SER A 522 -20.41 0.44 -18.10
N ARG A 523 -21.17 0.58 -17.00
CA ARG A 523 -22.00 1.78 -16.77
C ARG A 523 -21.17 3.06 -16.65
N MET A 524 -19.99 3.00 -16.05
CA MET A 524 -19.05 4.13 -15.98
C MET A 524 -18.47 4.46 -17.35
N HIS A 525 -18.01 3.46 -18.09
CA HIS A 525 -17.51 3.63 -19.44
C HIS A 525 -18.56 4.27 -20.37
N LEU A 526 -19.79 3.76 -20.36
CA LEU A 526 -20.88 4.28 -21.19
C LEU A 526 -21.21 5.73 -20.86
N ARG A 527 -21.16 6.13 -19.59
CA ARG A 527 -21.33 7.54 -19.17
C ARG A 527 -20.19 8.43 -19.68
N ALA A 528 -18.94 7.95 -19.60
CA ALA A 528 -17.81 8.66 -20.16
C ALA A 528 -17.97 8.86 -21.67
N ARG A 529 -18.30 7.79 -22.40
CA ARG A 529 -18.53 7.83 -23.85
C ARG A 529 -19.69 8.76 -24.21
N TYR A 530 -20.81 8.66 -23.51
CA TYR A 530 -21.98 9.53 -23.72
C TYR A 530 -21.63 11.02 -23.58
N LEU A 531 -20.84 11.37 -22.56
CA LEU A 531 -20.36 12.74 -22.38
C LEU A 531 -19.44 13.17 -23.53
N LEU A 532 -18.48 12.34 -23.93
CA LEU A 532 -17.58 12.65 -25.04
C LEU A 532 -18.32 12.80 -26.37
N GLU A 533 -19.30 11.94 -26.66
CA GLU A 533 -20.12 12.02 -27.87
C GLU A 533 -20.96 13.31 -27.91
N ARG A 534 -21.46 13.76 -26.77
CA ARG A 534 -22.18 15.04 -26.68
C ARG A 534 -21.24 16.21 -26.89
N LEU A 535 -20.12 16.23 -26.16
CA LEU A 535 -19.12 17.30 -26.26
C LEU A 535 -18.57 17.40 -27.69
N ALA A 536 -18.18 16.28 -28.31
CA ALA A 536 -17.62 16.27 -29.67
C ALA A 536 -18.57 16.80 -30.77
N LYS A 537 -19.87 16.90 -30.49
CA LYS A 537 -20.89 17.43 -31.42
C LYS A 537 -21.23 18.90 -31.19
N LEU A 538 -20.72 19.53 -30.13
CA LEU A 538 -21.05 20.91 -29.82
C LEU A 538 -20.42 21.87 -30.83
N SER A 539 -21.24 22.79 -31.34
CA SER A 539 -20.74 24.05 -31.92
C SER A 539 -20.34 25.03 -30.82
N GLN A 540 -19.61 26.09 -31.19
CA GLN A 540 -19.19 27.14 -30.24
C GLN A 540 -20.38 27.84 -29.56
N GLU A 541 -21.48 28.07 -30.29
CA GLU A 541 -22.71 28.65 -29.74
C GLU A 541 -23.44 27.68 -28.80
N GLN A 542 -23.49 26.40 -29.16
CA GLN A 542 -24.10 25.36 -28.32
C GLN A 542 -23.31 25.12 -27.02
N ALA A 543 -21.99 25.30 -27.05
CA ALA A 543 -21.15 25.17 -25.85
C ALA A 543 -21.51 26.20 -24.77
N GLN A 544 -21.96 27.41 -25.14
CA GLN A 544 -22.34 28.45 -24.18
C GLN A 544 -23.66 28.16 -23.44
N THR A 545 -24.55 27.39 -24.07
CA THR A 545 -25.88 27.02 -23.52
C THR A 545 -25.92 25.57 -23.04
N PHE A 546 -24.81 24.85 -23.15
CA PHE A 546 -24.71 23.46 -22.74
C PHE A 546 -25.03 23.31 -21.26
N THR A 547 -25.87 22.32 -20.94
CA THR A 547 -26.18 21.93 -19.56
C THR A 547 -25.86 20.46 -19.38
N LEU A 548 -25.17 20.14 -18.29
CA LEU A 548 -24.84 18.76 -17.96
C LEU A 548 -26.12 17.91 -17.81
N PRO A 549 -26.22 16.75 -18.50
CA PRO A 549 -27.35 15.82 -18.39
C PRO A 549 -27.31 15.06 -17.05
N LEU A 550 -27.54 15.77 -15.95
CA LEU A 550 -27.34 15.26 -14.59
C LEU A 550 -28.25 14.07 -14.26
N LYS A 551 -29.48 14.06 -14.79
CA LYS A 551 -30.45 12.98 -14.55
C LYS A 551 -29.96 11.68 -15.17
N GLU A 552 -29.47 11.73 -16.40
CA GLU A 552 -28.98 10.59 -17.17
C GLU A 552 -27.70 10.01 -16.55
N LEU A 553 -26.84 10.87 -15.97
CA LEU A 553 -25.59 10.44 -15.36
C LEU A 553 -25.78 9.81 -13.97
N TYR A 554 -26.76 10.25 -13.18
CA TYR A 554 -26.94 9.82 -11.79
C TYR A 554 -28.36 9.29 -11.53
N VAL A 555 -28.90 8.53 -12.49
CA VAL A 555 -30.07 7.65 -12.33
C VAL A 555 -29.61 6.23 -12.02
N GLU A 556 -30.21 5.64 -10.99
CA GLU A 556 -29.91 4.30 -10.47
C GLU A 556 -31.17 3.63 -9.94
#